data_AF-A0A240E0N2-F1
#
_entry.id   AF-A0A240E0N2-F1
#
_cell.length_a   1.000
_cell.length_b   1.000
_cell.length_c   1.000
_cell.angle_alpha   90.00
_cell.angle_beta   90.00
_cell.angle_gamma   90.00
#
_symmetry.space_group_name_H-M   'P 1'
#
loop_
_entity.id
_entity.type
_entity.pdbx_description
1 polymer ?
#
loop_
_entity_poly.entity_id
_entity_poly.type
_entity_poly.pdbx_seq_one_letter_code
_entity_poly.pdbx_strand_id
1 'polypeptide(L)' 'MPAKKSDNQTPGLEITIDPQLRYEQAVKELEKLISDMESGKFSLEETLLAYQRGAALLKHCQGMLAQVEQQVRVFEA' A
#
# COMPACT_ATOMS: atom_id res chain seq x y z
N MET A 1 -34.17 -15.17 -24.33
CA MET A 1 -32.85 -14.54 -24.56
C MET A 1 -32.57 -13.60 -23.40
N PRO A 2 -31.56 -13.84 -22.53
CA PRO A 2 -31.22 -12.89 -21.47
C PRO A 2 -30.16 -11.89 -21.96
N ALA A 3 -30.39 -10.64 -21.60
CA ALA A 3 -29.61 -9.47 -21.97
C ALA A 3 -28.17 -9.51 -21.42
N LYS A 4 -27.29 -8.86 -22.17
CA LYS A 4 -25.85 -8.67 -21.90
C LYS A 4 -25.64 -8.05 -20.52
N LYS A 5 -24.86 -8.73 -19.66
CA LYS A 5 -24.22 -8.08 -18.51
C LYS A 5 -23.07 -7.25 -19.05
N SER A 6 -23.22 -5.94 -18.97
CA SER A 6 -22.12 -5.00 -19.09
C SER A 6 -21.26 -5.13 -17.83
N ASP A 7 -20.15 -5.86 -17.93
CA ASP A 7 -19.04 -5.77 -16.98
C ASP A 7 -18.42 -4.37 -17.11
N ASN A 8 -19.00 -3.39 -16.42
CA ASN A 8 -18.42 -2.07 -16.27
C ASN A 8 -17.60 -2.06 -14.98
N GLN A 9 -16.38 -2.61 -15.03
CA GLN A 9 -15.37 -2.40 -14.00
C GLN A 9 -14.97 -0.92 -14.00
N THR A 10 -15.65 -0.12 -13.18
CA THR A 10 -15.08 1.11 -12.66
C THR A 10 -14.13 0.70 -11.55
N PRO A 11 -12.79 0.83 -11.68
CA PRO A 11 -11.89 0.54 -10.59
C PRO A 11 -12.11 1.64 -9.55
N GLY A 12 -12.88 1.34 -8.50
CA GLY A 12 -12.94 2.17 -7.31
C GLY A 12 -11.53 2.31 -6.74
N LEU A 13 -11.14 3.53 -6.38
CA LEU A 13 -9.83 3.88 -5.83
C LEU A 13 -9.67 3.34 -4.38
N GLU A 14 -9.84 2.03 -4.16
CA GLU A 14 -9.59 1.41 -2.88
C GLU A 14 -8.11 1.01 -2.76
N ILE A 15 -7.39 1.73 -1.89
CA ILE A 15 -6.02 1.40 -1.53
C ILE A 15 -6.08 0.37 -0.41
N THR A 16 -5.96 -0.89 -0.81
CA THR A 16 -5.95 -2.02 0.12
C THR A 16 -4.52 -2.46 0.38
N ILE A 17 -4.09 -2.39 1.65
CA ILE A 17 -2.86 -3.02 2.10
C ILE A 17 -3.22 -4.38 2.70
N ASP A 18 -2.52 -5.43 2.29
CA ASP A 18 -2.70 -6.76 2.87
C ASP A 18 -2.25 -6.71 4.36
N PRO A 19 -3.14 -7.01 5.32
CA PRO A 19 -2.79 -6.99 6.74
C PRO A 19 -1.74 -8.05 7.12
N GLN A 20 -1.52 -9.08 6.29
CA GLN A 20 -0.48 -10.09 6.49
C GLN A 20 0.85 -9.72 5.80
N LEU A 21 0.92 -8.55 5.15
CA LEU A 21 2.14 -8.10 4.49
C LEU A 21 3.26 -7.91 5.51
N ARG A 22 4.38 -8.60 5.30
CA ARG A 22 5.55 -8.47 6.16
C ARG A 22 6.25 -7.13 5.96
N TYR A 23 6.93 -6.64 6.99
CA TYR A 23 7.68 -5.38 6.95
C TYR A 23 8.62 -5.28 5.74
N GLU A 24 9.45 -6.30 5.51
CA GLU A 24 10.40 -6.33 4.39
C GLU A 24 9.70 -6.27 3.02
N GLN A 25 8.52 -6.87 2.91
CA GLN A 25 7.73 -6.85 1.68
C GLN A 25 7.08 -5.48 1.47
N ALA A 26 6.54 -4.87 2.53
CA ALA A 26 5.96 -3.53 2.48
C ALA A 26 7.00 -2.47 2.09
N VAL A 27 8.22 -2.57 2.64
CA VAL A 27 9.34 -1.68 2.27
C VAL A 27 9.73 -1.88 0.81
N LYS A 28 9.89 -3.12 0.35
CA LYS A 28 10.22 -3.42 -1.05
C LYS A 28 9.16 -2.90 -2.03
N GLU A 29 7.90 -2.98 -1.65
CA GLU A 29 6.80 -2.44 -2.45
C GLU A 29 6.84 -0.92 -2.51
N LEU A 30 7.14 -0.25 -1.39
CA LEU A 30 7.31 1.19 -1.32
C LEU A 30 8.50 1.67 -2.18
N GLU A 31 9.64 0.98 -2.14
CA GLU A 31 10.80 1.28 -2.98
C GLU A 31 10.48 1.16 -4.47
N LYS A 32 9.78 0.09 -4.85
CA LYS A 32 9.34 -0.11 -6.24
C LYS A 32 8.41 1.01 -6.69
N LEU A 33 7.44 1.37 -5.85
CA LEU A 33 6.49 2.43 -6.12
C LEU A 33 7.21 3.78 -6.35
N ILE A 34 8.16 4.12 -5.49
CA ILE A 34 8.97 5.35 -5.63
C ILE A 34 9.77 5.31 -6.92
N SER A 35 10.42 4.19 -7.24
CA SER A 35 11.16 4.02 -8.49
C SER A 35 10.28 4.19 -9.73
N ASP A 36 9.05 3.66 -9.68
CA ASP A 36 8.08 3.82 -10.77
C ASP A 36 7.62 5.29 -10.90
N MET A 37 7.43 6.02 -9.79
CA MET A 37 7.12 7.45 -9.79
C MET A 37 8.28 8.29 -10.36
N GLU A 38 9.52 8.00 -9.96
CA GLU A 38 10.72 8.69 -10.43
C GLU A 38 11.03 8.42 -11.91
N SER A 39 10.54 7.29 -12.45
CA SER A 39 10.69 6.96 -13.87
C SER A 39 9.93 7.90 -14.81
N GLY A 40 9.04 8.76 -14.27
CA GLY A 40 8.27 9.73 -15.04
C GLY A 40 7.17 9.11 -15.91
N LYS A 41 6.85 7.83 -15.70
CA LYS A 41 5.86 7.08 -16.48
C LYS A 41 4.42 7.27 -15.98
N PHE A 42 4.23 7.86 -14.81
CA PHE A 42 2.90 8.04 -14.21
C PHE A 42 2.26 9.34 -14.69
N SER A 43 0.99 9.25 -15.05
CA SER A 43 0.11 10.41 -15.16
C SER A 43 -0.13 11.06 -13.79
N LEU A 44 -0.77 12.23 -13.78
CA LEU A 44 -1.11 12.94 -12.55
C LEU A 44 -2.00 12.10 -11.60
N GLU A 45 -2.98 11.39 -12.16
CA GLU A 45 -3.90 10.54 -11.40
C GLU A 45 -3.18 9.31 -10.82
N GLU A 46 -2.31 8.68 -11.62
CA GLU A 46 -1.48 7.56 -11.17
C GLU A 46 -0.48 7.99 -10.09
N THR A 47 0.07 9.20 -10.20
CA THR A 47 0.97 9.77 -9.18
C THR A 47 0.23 9.99 -7.86
N LEU A 48 -1.01 10.49 -7.91
CA LEU A 48 -1.84 10.66 -6.72
C LEU A 48 -2.16 9.32 -6.05
N LEU A 49 -2.54 8.31 -6.85
CA LEU A 49 -2.80 6.95 -6.36
C LEU A 49 -1.55 6.31 -5.76
N ALA A 50 -0.42 6.44 -6.43
CA ALA A 50 0.86 5.96 -5.95
C ALA A 50 1.20 6.60 -4.61
N TYR A 51 1.12 7.92 -4.50
CA TYR A 51 1.35 8.63 -3.25
C TYR A 51 0.47 8.12 -2.10
N GLN A 52 -0.84 7.97 -2.33
CA GLN A 52 -1.74 7.45 -1.31
C GLN A 52 -1.41 6.00 -0.91
N ARG A 53 -1.02 5.15 -1.86
CA ARG A 53 -0.55 3.78 -1.58
C ARG A 53 0.73 3.78 -0.77
N GLY A 54 1.69 4.64 -1.13
CA GLY A 54 2.94 4.82 -0.39
C GLY A 54 2.70 5.26 1.05
N ALA A 55 1.77 6.21 1.27
CA ALA A 55 1.37 6.64 2.60
C ALA A 55 0.74 5.51 3.42
N ALA A 56 -0.10 4.67 2.80
CA ALA A 56 -0.70 3.51 3.45
C ALA A 56 0.33 2.44 3.84
N LEU A 57 1.28 2.13 2.94
CA LEU A 57 2.40 1.22 3.20
C LEU A 57 3.28 1.74 4.34
N LEU A 58 3.59 3.05 4.34
CA LEU A 58 4.38 3.67 5.40
C LEU A 58 3.69 3.57 6.76
N LYS A 59 2.38 3.82 6.81
CA LYS A 59 1.57 3.68 8.04
C LYS A 59 1.56 2.23 8.53
N HIS A 60 1.46 1.26 7.63
CA HIS A 60 1.54 -0.18 7.97
C HIS A 60 2.90 -0.52 8.60
N CYS A 61 4.00 -0.09 7.98
CA CYS A 61 5.36 -0.29 8.50
C CYS A 61 5.54 0.33 9.90
N GLN A 62 5.09 1.56 10.10
CA GLN A 62 5.13 2.23 11.40
C GLN A 62 4.33 1.48 12.47
N GLY A 63 3.14 0.97 12.11
CA GLY A 63 2.32 0.15 13.00
C GLY A 63 3.03 -1.14 13.43
N MET A 64 3.68 -1.83 12.48
CA MET A 64 4.46 -3.04 12.78
C MET A 64 5.63 -2.74 13.73
N LEU A 65 6.39 -1.67 13.49
CA LEU A 65 7.50 -1.27 14.35
C LEU A 65 7.01 -0.91 15.76
N ALA A 66 5.93 -0.13 15.86
CA ALA A 66 5.34 0.20 17.16
C ALA A 66 4.89 -1.05 17.94
N GLN A 67 4.36 -2.06 17.25
CA GLN A 67 3.96 -3.32 17.88
C GLN A 67 5.18 -4.12 18.38
N VAL A 68 6.29 -4.12 17.64
CA VAL A 68 7.54 -4.76 18.07
C VAL A 68 8.15 -4.02 19.25
N GLU A 69 8.25 -2.68 19.18
CA GLU A 69 8.75 -1.86 20.28
C GLU A 69 7.94 -2.07 21.56
N GLN A 70 6.61 -2.18 21.46
CA GLN A 70 5.76 -2.43 22.61
C GLN A 70 6.03 -3.80 23.23
N GLN A 71 6.28 -4.83 22.42
CA GLN A 71 6.65 -6.15 22.93
C GLN A 71 7.99 -6.09 23.66
N VAL A 72 9.00 -5.44 23.09
CA VAL A 72 10.32 -5.28 23.74
C VAL A 72 10.18 -4.55 25.07
N ARG A 73 9.42 -3.45 25.14
CA ARG A 73 9.19 -2.70 26.38
C ARG A 73 8.56 -3.54 27.50
N VAL A 74 7.68 -4.49 27.16
CA VAL A 74 7.08 -5.40 28.16
C VAL A 74 8.10 -6.39 28.71
N PHE A 75 9.11 -6.78 27.92
CA PHE A 75 10.19 -7.68 28.37
C PHE A 75 11.30 -6.97 29.17
N GLU A 76 11.44 -5.66 29.03
CA GLU A 76 12.42 -4.85 29.76
C GLU A 76 11.90 -4.30 31.11
N ALA A 77 10.61 -4.49 31.41
CA ALA A 77 9.95 -4.05 32.65
C ALA A 77 9.87 -5.17 33.70
#